data_AF-A0A271IWT7-F1
#
_entry.id   AF-A0A271IWT7-F1
#
_cell.length_a   1.000
_cell.length_b   1.000
_cell.length_c   1.000
_cell.angle_alpha   90.00
_cell.angle_beta   90.00
_cell.angle_gamma   90.00
#
_symmetry.space_group_name_H-M   'P 1'
#
loop_
_entity.id
_entity.type
_entity.pdbx_description
1 polymer ?
#
loop_
_entity_poly.entity_id
_entity_poly.type
_entity_poly.pdbx_seq_one_letter_code
_entity_poly.pdbx_strand_id
1 'polypeptide(L)'
;MSFRSLVLGALALAAPAALAQDAPPENWHLLDRDADGVAGISLDAAYAALGDRAPSEVVVAIIDSGVDVTHPDLVPVLWTNDDEVAGNGVDDDGNGYVDDVHGWSFLGGADGENVEHDTYELARLVALCRAGTPDATYSDCDTLEAALEEERRPLAQQAVQLGPLLTTARAEDARMREKHGDDYTLSDADEDDDVRALSFLAQQGASLSDLEDFAESIESRLEYGLNPDYDPRGVVGDDYADVAERLYGNADVAGPDPNHGTGVAGLVAAARGNDLGIDGIAPARIMVLRAVPGGDERDKDVANAIRYAVDNGADVVNMSFGKAYSPQKAAVDAAVAYAVENGVLLVHAAGNSGEDIDVEDNYPTRTLLDGTVSGGWLEVGASTPSDAALAASFSNYGQTGVDLFAPGEGVTSLKPGGGIQTANGTSFASPIVAGVAALVMAYFPELSAEDVRQILLDSVTPYEVEATRPGADEAVPFTTLSVTGGVVNAAAAVQLAAQRSGASMPARRSE
;
A
#
# COMPACT_ATOMS: atom_id res chain seq x y z
N MET A 1 -0.16 -11.71 7.07
CA MET A 1 -0.78 -13.06 6.88
C MET A 1 -0.14 -14.05 7.86
N SER A 2 -0.94 -14.82 8.62
CA SER A 2 -0.43 -15.85 9.53
C SER A 2 -0.22 -17.17 8.76
N PHE A 3 0.83 -17.95 9.06
CA PHE A 3 0.99 -19.32 8.52
C PHE A 3 -0.24 -20.21 8.81
N ARG A 4 -1.05 -19.84 9.81
CA ARG A 4 -2.34 -20.49 10.07
C ARG A 4 -3.27 -20.40 8.86
N SER A 5 -3.24 -19.34 8.07
CA SER A 5 -4.05 -19.23 6.84
C SER A 5 -3.52 -20.14 5.73
N LEU A 6 -2.23 -20.50 5.73
CA LEU A 6 -1.62 -21.45 4.79
C LEU A 6 -1.68 -22.91 5.25
N VAL A 7 -1.80 -23.19 6.56
CA VAL A 7 -1.70 -24.56 7.12
C VAL A 7 -2.97 -25.05 7.85
N LEU A 8 -3.91 -24.19 8.26
CA LEU A 8 -5.15 -24.60 8.93
C LEU A 8 -6.41 -24.63 8.03
N GLY A 9 -6.28 -24.37 6.73
CA GLY A 9 -7.37 -24.49 5.75
C GLY A 9 -7.84 -25.93 5.46
N ALA A 10 -7.24 -26.96 6.06
CA ALA A 10 -7.48 -28.37 5.70
C ALA A 10 -8.08 -29.23 6.83
N LEU A 11 -9.04 -28.70 7.60
CA LEU A 11 -9.92 -29.52 8.45
C LEU A 11 -11.37 -29.00 8.45
N ALA A 12 -11.89 -28.72 7.24
CA ALA A 12 -13.33 -28.74 7.00
C ALA A 12 -13.70 -30.11 6.41
N LEU A 13 -14.55 -30.85 7.14
CA LEU A 13 -15.25 -32.03 6.64
C LEU A 13 -15.84 -31.72 5.25
N ALA A 14 -15.59 -32.63 4.30
CA ALA A 14 -16.09 -32.56 2.93
C ALA A 14 -17.58 -32.18 2.86
N ALA A 15 -17.83 -30.93 2.48
CA ALA A 15 -19.11 -30.46 1.97
C ALA A 15 -19.14 -30.71 0.44
N PRO A 16 -20.32 -30.97 -0.15
CA PRO A 16 -20.42 -31.38 -1.55
C PRO A 16 -19.91 -30.27 -2.48
N ALA A 17 -19.19 -30.68 -3.53
CA ALA A 17 -18.61 -29.85 -4.57
C ALA A 17 -19.40 -28.57 -4.85
N ALA A 18 -18.89 -27.45 -4.34
CA ALA A 18 -19.22 -26.14 -4.87
C ALA A 18 -18.77 -26.13 -6.34
N LEU A 19 -19.66 -25.71 -7.23
CA LEU A 19 -19.32 -25.46 -8.62
C LEU A 19 -18.18 -24.43 -8.62
N ALA A 20 -17.08 -24.75 -9.31
CA ALA A 20 -15.96 -23.82 -9.47
C ALA A 20 -16.50 -22.51 -10.05
N GLN A 21 -16.44 -21.43 -9.28
CA GLN A 21 -16.47 -20.09 -9.85
C GLN A 21 -15.17 -19.95 -10.64
N ASP A 22 -15.28 -19.58 -11.92
CA ASP A 22 -14.10 -19.23 -12.71
C ASP A 22 -13.35 -18.10 -11.99
N ALA A 23 -12.02 -18.19 -11.95
CA ALA A 23 -11.19 -17.15 -11.35
C ALA A 23 -11.47 -15.80 -12.04
N PRO A 24 -11.47 -14.68 -11.29
CA PRO A 24 -11.70 -13.36 -11.88
C PRO A 24 -10.62 -13.05 -12.93
N PRO A 25 -10.95 -12.27 -13.98
CA PRO A 25 -9.95 -11.82 -14.95
C PRO A 25 -8.77 -11.11 -14.26
N GLU A 26 -7.57 -11.23 -14.82
CA GLU A 26 -6.35 -10.62 -14.26
C GLU A 26 -6.49 -9.10 -14.05
N ASN A 27 -7.21 -8.42 -14.93
CA ASN A 27 -7.48 -6.98 -14.86
C ASN A 27 -8.84 -6.62 -14.24
N TRP A 28 -9.47 -7.51 -13.45
CA TRP A 28 -10.83 -7.31 -12.94
C TRP A 28 -11.06 -5.95 -12.25
N HIS A 29 -10.03 -5.42 -11.57
CA HIS A 29 -10.07 -4.17 -10.85
C HIS A 29 -10.38 -2.96 -11.75
N LEU A 30 -10.14 -3.07 -13.07
CA LEU A 30 -10.43 -2.04 -14.07
C LEU A 30 -11.82 -2.17 -14.70
N LEU A 31 -12.46 -3.33 -14.54
CA LEU A 31 -13.69 -3.72 -15.25
C LEU A 31 -14.94 -3.05 -14.66
N ASP A 32 -16.08 -3.25 -15.33
CA ASP A 32 -17.36 -2.67 -14.94
C ASP A 32 -18.30 -3.71 -14.29
N ARG A 33 -19.00 -3.31 -13.24
CA ARG A 33 -19.94 -4.20 -12.54
C ARG A 33 -21.07 -4.71 -13.43
N ASP A 34 -21.72 -3.81 -14.16
CA ASP A 34 -22.92 -4.16 -14.92
C ASP A 34 -22.57 -4.87 -16.23
N ALA A 35 -21.44 -4.51 -16.85
CA ALA A 35 -20.98 -5.12 -18.10
C ALA A 35 -20.26 -6.46 -17.89
N ASP A 36 -19.39 -6.56 -16.88
CA ASP A 36 -18.47 -7.69 -16.70
C ASP A 36 -18.82 -8.58 -15.50
N GLY A 37 -19.69 -8.12 -14.60
CA GLY A 37 -20.13 -8.88 -13.42
C GLY A 37 -19.13 -8.92 -12.26
N VAL A 38 -18.11 -8.06 -12.28
CA VAL A 38 -17.11 -7.94 -11.20
C VAL A 38 -17.08 -6.52 -10.64
N ALA A 39 -16.75 -6.38 -9.35
CA ALA A 39 -16.77 -5.09 -8.64
C ALA A 39 -15.55 -4.18 -8.93
N GLY A 40 -15.24 -3.95 -10.20
CA GLY A 40 -14.17 -3.03 -10.64
C GLY A 40 -14.59 -1.56 -10.70
N ILE A 41 -13.69 -0.69 -11.19
CA ILE A 41 -13.87 0.77 -11.19
C ILE A 41 -14.48 1.36 -12.47
N SER A 42 -14.84 0.54 -13.46
CA SER A 42 -15.38 1.00 -14.76
C SER A 42 -14.42 1.92 -15.55
N LEU A 43 -13.12 1.58 -15.62
CA LEU A 43 -12.10 2.50 -16.15
C LEU A 43 -12.25 2.77 -17.66
N ASP A 44 -12.52 1.74 -18.46
CA ASP A 44 -12.68 1.89 -19.91
C ASP A 44 -13.86 2.80 -20.27
N ALA A 45 -14.95 2.71 -19.51
CA ALA A 45 -16.10 3.60 -19.66
C ALA A 45 -15.76 5.05 -19.29
N ALA A 46 -14.85 5.27 -18.35
CA ALA A 46 -14.35 6.60 -18.00
C ALA A 46 -13.58 7.23 -19.18
N TYR A 47 -12.60 6.51 -19.74
CA TYR A 47 -11.85 6.99 -20.91
C TYR A 47 -12.73 7.16 -22.15
N ALA A 48 -13.69 6.26 -22.38
CA ALA A 48 -14.66 6.41 -23.46
C ALA A 48 -15.51 7.69 -23.30
N ALA A 49 -15.86 8.06 -22.06
CA ALA A 49 -16.57 9.31 -21.78
C ALA A 49 -15.70 10.55 -21.99
N LEU A 50 -14.40 10.48 -21.68
CA LEU A 50 -13.44 11.57 -21.91
C LEU A 50 -13.13 11.79 -23.40
N GLY A 51 -13.14 10.73 -24.20
CA GLY A 51 -12.87 10.78 -25.64
C GLY A 51 -11.49 11.35 -25.94
N ASP A 52 -11.39 12.24 -26.93
CA ASP A 52 -10.12 12.85 -27.37
C ASP A 52 -9.70 14.08 -26.53
N ARG A 53 -10.29 14.30 -25.33
CA ARG A 53 -9.91 15.42 -24.48
C ARG A 53 -8.44 15.27 -24.07
N ALA A 54 -7.70 16.38 -24.08
CA ALA A 54 -6.31 16.37 -23.63
C ALA A 54 -6.27 16.53 -22.09
N PRO A 55 -5.53 15.67 -21.37
CA PRO A 55 -5.29 15.87 -19.94
C PRO A 55 -4.34 17.05 -19.70
N SER A 56 -4.51 17.73 -18.58
CA SER A 56 -3.50 18.55 -17.92
C SER A 56 -2.56 17.67 -17.10
N GLU A 57 -1.38 18.20 -16.79
CA GLU A 57 -0.43 17.49 -15.93
C GLU A 57 -0.95 17.50 -14.49
N VAL A 58 -0.85 16.34 -13.84
CA VAL A 58 -1.18 16.13 -12.42
C VAL A 58 -0.03 15.37 -11.80
N VAL A 59 0.45 15.81 -10.65
CA VAL A 59 1.51 15.16 -9.90
C VAL A 59 0.92 14.38 -8.73
N VAL A 60 1.22 13.08 -8.67
CA VAL A 60 0.86 12.20 -7.56
C VAL A 60 2.13 11.81 -6.82
N ALA A 61 2.24 12.25 -5.57
CA ALA A 61 3.31 11.82 -4.69
C ALA A 61 2.98 10.47 -4.03
N ILE A 62 3.92 9.54 -4.09
CA ILE A 62 3.81 8.21 -3.49
C ILE A 62 4.73 8.18 -2.27
N ILE A 63 4.14 8.23 -1.06
CA ILE A 63 4.88 8.06 0.18
C ILE A 63 4.88 6.57 0.53
N ASP A 64 6.01 5.90 0.34
CA ASP A 64 6.10 4.44 0.40
C ASP A 64 7.55 3.94 0.70
N SER A 65 7.85 2.67 0.40
CA SER A 65 9.15 2.01 0.62
C SER A 65 10.22 2.37 -0.40
N GLY A 66 9.81 3.03 -1.48
CA GLY A 66 10.63 3.37 -2.63
C GLY A 66 9.99 2.88 -3.93
N VAL A 67 10.47 3.38 -5.06
CA VAL A 67 9.98 3.01 -6.40
C VAL A 67 11.16 2.69 -7.31
N ASP A 68 11.05 1.64 -8.11
CA ASP A 68 12.00 1.35 -9.17
C ASP A 68 11.84 2.38 -10.29
N VAL A 69 12.57 3.48 -10.17
CA VAL A 69 12.61 4.57 -11.15
C VAL A 69 13.26 4.16 -12.48
N THR A 70 13.76 2.93 -12.60
CA THR A 70 14.26 2.36 -13.86
C THR A 70 13.25 1.45 -14.53
N HIS A 71 12.10 1.19 -13.90
CA HIS A 71 11.07 0.31 -14.44
C HIS A 71 10.56 0.84 -15.79
N PRO A 72 10.59 0.04 -16.88
CA PRO A 72 10.23 0.51 -18.23
C PRO A 72 8.82 1.12 -18.35
N ASP A 73 7.90 0.65 -17.52
CA ASP A 73 6.50 1.11 -17.49
C ASP A 73 6.30 2.39 -16.65
N LEU A 74 7.28 2.74 -15.80
CA LEU A 74 7.22 3.93 -14.94
C LEU A 74 8.10 5.08 -15.45
N VAL A 75 9.24 4.80 -16.08
CA VAL A 75 10.14 5.82 -16.64
C VAL A 75 9.42 6.93 -17.42
N PRO A 76 8.43 6.65 -18.30
CA PRO A 76 7.74 7.69 -19.06
C PRO A 76 6.83 8.60 -18.23
N VAL A 77 6.49 8.20 -16.99
CA VAL A 77 5.49 8.83 -16.13
C VAL A 77 6.09 9.31 -14.80
N LEU A 78 7.39 9.20 -14.57
CA LEU A 78 8.03 9.81 -13.40
C LEU A 78 7.90 11.35 -13.45
N TRP A 79 7.63 11.94 -12.30
CA TRP A 79 7.86 13.37 -12.07
C TRP A 79 9.38 13.62 -12.12
N THR A 80 9.77 14.76 -12.68
CA THR A 80 11.18 15.16 -12.76
C THR A 80 11.29 16.58 -12.21
N ASN A 81 12.18 16.79 -11.23
CA ASN A 81 12.58 18.14 -10.84
C ASN A 81 13.43 18.73 -11.96
N ASP A 82 12.80 19.52 -12.84
CA ASP A 82 13.47 20.12 -14.00
C ASP A 82 14.48 21.22 -13.61
N ASP A 83 14.45 21.69 -12.36
CA ASP A 83 15.40 22.67 -11.83
C ASP A 83 16.70 22.02 -11.31
N GLU A 84 16.76 20.69 -11.22
CA GLU A 84 17.94 19.90 -10.81
C GLU A 84 18.78 19.39 -11.99
N VAL A 85 20.10 19.34 -11.80
CA VAL A 85 21.03 18.68 -12.73
C VAL A 85 21.49 17.34 -12.17
N ALA A 86 20.80 16.28 -12.58
CA ALA A 86 21.00 14.91 -12.11
C ALA A 86 22.48 14.50 -11.91
N GLY A 87 22.83 14.20 -10.66
CA GLY A 87 24.08 13.57 -10.25
C GLY A 87 25.27 14.51 -10.21
N ASN A 88 25.04 15.82 -10.06
CA ASN A 88 26.11 16.80 -9.95
C ASN A 88 26.55 17.04 -8.48
N GLY A 89 25.80 16.53 -7.49
CA GLY A 89 26.08 16.69 -6.07
C GLY A 89 25.76 18.08 -5.53
N VAL A 90 24.89 18.83 -6.20
CA VAL A 90 24.49 20.21 -5.87
C VAL A 90 22.97 20.26 -5.77
N ASP A 91 22.49 21.03 -4.80
CA ASP A 91 21.10 21.50 -4.73
C ASP A 91 21.00 22.73 -5.66
N ASP A 92 20.58 22.49 -6.90
CA ASP A 92 20.60 23.47 -7.99
C ASP A 92 19.45 24.48 -7.87
N ASP A 93 18.31 24.04 -7.35
CA ASP A 93 17.10 24.85 -7.15
C ASP A 93 17.08 25.59 -5.79
N GLY A 94 17.93 25.17 -4.84
CA GLY A 94 18.06 25.75 -3.51
C GLY A 94 16.94 25.37 -2.55
N ASN A 95 16.23 24.27 -2.81
CA ASN A 95 15.13 23.75 -1.99
C ASN A 95 15.62 22.99 -0.74
N GLY A 96 16.93 22.69 -0.68
CA GLY A 96 17.60 22.00 0.43
C GLY A 96 17.80 20.50 0.23
N TYR A 97 17.43 19.95 -0.93
CA TYR A 97 17.46 18.53 -1.28
C TYR A 97 18.35 18.30 -2.51
N VAL A 98 19.59 17.88 -2.26
CA VAL A 98 20.61 17.71 -3.31
C VAL A 98 20.23 16.58 -4.29
N ASP A 99 20.20 16.87 -5.60
CA ASP A 99 19.92 15.91 -6.66
C ASP A 99 18.55 15.20 -6.54
N ASP A 100 17.50 15.86 -6.05
CA ASP A 100 16.16 15.29 -5.82
C ASP A 100 15.31 15.10 -7.10
N VAL A 101 15.93 14.55 -8.14
CA VAL A 101 15.43 14.47 -9.52
C VAL A 101 14.05 13.84 -9.66
N HIS A 102 13.75 12.77 -8.91
CA HIS A 102 12.46 12.07 -8.97
C HIS A 102 11.71 12.08 -7.63
N GLY A 103 12.19 12.88 -6.68
CA GLY A 103 11.71 12.96 -5.31
C GLY A 103 12.82 12.71 -4.30
N TRP A 104 12.46 12.25 -3.09
CA TRP A 104 13.38 12.22 -1.95
C TRP A 104 13.22 11.01 -1.03
N SER A 105 14.31 10.58 -0.41
CA SER A 105 14.36 9.49 0.56
C SER A 105 14.69 10.00 1.96
N PHE A 106 13.72 9.95 2.87
CA PHE A 106 13.90 10.26 4.30
C PHE A 106 14.51 9.11 5.10
N LEU A 107 14.78 7.98 4.43
CA LEU A 107 15.39 6.78 4.98
C LEU A 107 16.85 6.60 4.52
N GLY A 108 17.38 7.57 3.79
CA GLY A 108 18.74 7.56 3.29
C GLY A 108 19.73 8.32 4.17
N GLY A 109 20.97 7.86 4.21
CA GLY A 109 22.12 8.57 4.78
C GLY A 109 22.86 9.39 3.72
N ALA A 110 23.56 10.44 4.17
CA ALA A 110 24.36 11.31 3.30
C ALA A 110 25.56 10.60 2.64
N ASP A 111 25.92 9.41 3.13
CA ASP A 111 26.94 8.52 2.55
C ASP A 111 26.38 7.53 1.53
N GLY A 112 25.07 7.57 1.26
CA GLY A 112 24.37 6.67 0.36
C GLY A 112 23.91 5.35 1.01
N GLU A 113 24.14 5.15 2.30
CA GLU A 113 23.52 4.05 3.03
C GLU A 113 22.00 4.27 3.17
N ASN A 114 21.25 3.20 3.36
CA ASN A 114 19.79 3.26 3.49
C ASN A 114 19.31 2.41 4.67
N VAL A 115 18.30 2.93 5.38
CA VAL A 115 17.52 2.13 6.34
C VAL A 115 16.63 1.19 5.54
N GLU A 116 16.94 -0.11 5.55
CA GLU A 116 16.07 -1.15 4.98
C GLU A 116 14.99 -1.55 5.99
N HIS A 117 15.41 -2.00 7.18
CA HIS A 117 14.53 -2.38 8.27
C HIS A 117 14.56 -1.35 9.39
N ASP A 118 13.39 -1.11 9.99
CA ASP A 118 13.23 -0.35 11.24
C ASP A 118 12.30 -1.12 12.18
N THR A 119 12.16 -0.56 13.38
CA THR A 119 11.29 -1.05 14.44
C THR A 119 9.86 -0.58 14.23
N TYR A 120 8.90 -1.42 14.63
CA TYR A 120 7.53 -1.00 14.87
C TYR A 120 7.50 0.03 16.01
N GLU A 121 6.53 0.96 15.97
CA GLU A 121 6.43 2.02 16.97
C GLU A 121 6.26 1.43 18.38
N LEU A 122 5.56 0.30 18.52
CA LEU A 122 5.46 -0.44 19.77
C LEU A 122 6.83 -0.78 20.37
N ALA A 123 7.76 -1.30 19.55
CA ALA A 123 9.11 -1.64 20.01
C ALA A 123 9.90 -0.39 20.40
N ARG A 124 9.72 0.74 19.69
CA ARG A 124 10.33 2.04 20.03
C ARG A 124 9.82 2.59 21.36
N LEU A 125 8.51 2.51 21.60
CA LEU A 125 7.90 2.92 22.87
C LEU A 125 8.40 2.05 24.03
N VAL A 126 8.56 0.73 23.83
CA VAL A 126 9.18 -0.16 24.82
C VAL A 126 10.64 0.21 25.07
N ALA A 127 11.41 0.54 24.02
CA ALA A 127 12.79 0.98 24.17
C ALA A 127 12.89 2.26 25.03
N LEU A 128 12.01 3.24 24.81
CA LEU A 128 11.90 4.46 25.62
C LEU A 128 11.55 4.16 27.09
N CYS A 129 10.62 3.23 27.32
CA CYS A 129 10.29 2.75 28.66
C CYS A 129 11.49 2.12 29.38
N ARG A 130 12.24 1.24 28.71
CA ARG A 130 13.45 0.59 29.25
C ARG A 130 14.59 1.57 29.51
N ALA A 131 14.68 2.64 28.72
CA ALA A 131 15.62 3.73 28.91
C ALA A 131 15.24 4.67 30.09
N GLY A 132 14.04 4.52 30.65
CA GLY A 132 13.54 5.37 31.73
C GLY A 132 13.03 6.74 31.26
N THR A 133 12.73 6.87 29.97
CA THR A 133 12.21 8.08 29.33
C THR A 133 10.96 7.75 28.51
N PRO A 134 9.89 7.23 29.14
CA PRO A 134 8.68 6.84 28.42
C PRO A 134 8.05 8.03 27.70
N ASP A 135 7.39 7.75 26.58
CA ASP A 135 6.58 8.74 25.88
C ASP A 135 5.45 9.27 26.78
N ALA A 136 5.11 10.55 26.63
CA ALA A 136 4.12 11.21 27.47
C ALA A 136 2.68 10.73 27.20
N THR A 137 2.39 10.34 25.96
CA THR A 137 1.09 9.82 25.53
C THR A 137 0.98 8.34 25.87
N TYR A 138 2.05 7.58 25.63
CA TYR A 138 2.09 6.13 25.83
C TYR A 138 2.97 5.74 27.03
N SER A 139 2.59 6.21 28.23
CA SER A 139 3.43 6.05 29.43
C SER A 139 3.24 4.74 30.21
N ASP A 140 2.27 3.90 29.84
CA ASP A 140 2.00 2.62 30.51
C ASP A 140 2.95 1.53 30.00
N CYS A 141 4.17 1.52 30.53
CA CYS A 141 5.23 0.62 30.12
C CYS A 141 4.90 -0.87 30.34
N ASP A 142 4.16 -1.21 31.40
CA ASP A 142 3.79 -2.61 31.67
C ASP A 142 2.86 -3.14 30.56
N THR A 143 1.91 -2.31 30.11
CA THR A 143 1.00 -2.63 29.00
C THR A 143 1.76 -2.76 27.67
N LEU A 144 2.68 -1.83 27.38
CA LEU A 144 3.48 -1.87 26.15
C LEU A 144 4.40 -3.10 26.10
N GLU A 145 5.07 -3.44 27.20
CA GLU A 145 5.90 -4.65 27.27
C GLU A 145 5.06 -5.93 27.11
N ALA A 146 3.86 -5.97 27.69
CA ALA A 146 2.94 -7.08 27.54
C ALA A 146 2.46 -7.24 26.09
N ALA A 147 2.10 -6.14 25.42
CA ALA A 147 1.69 -6.14 24.02
C ALA A 147 2.84 -6.62 23.10
N LEU A 148 4.06 -6.14 23.33
CA LEU A 148 5.22 -6.57 22.55
C LEU A 148 5.47 -8.08 22.70
N GLU A 149 5.39 -8.61 23.92
CA GLU A 149 5.54 -10.05 24.16
C GLU A 149 4.38 -10.87 23.56
N GLU A 150 3.16 -10.33 23.57
CA GLU A 150 1.99 -10.95 22.94
C GLU A 150 2.18 -11.13 21.43
N GLU A 151 2.77 -10.14 20.75
CA GLU A 151 3.10 -10.23 19.32
C GLU A 151 4.32 -11.13 19.04
N ARG A 152 5.39 -10.99 19.83
CA ARG A 152 6.65 -11.73 19.61
C ARG A 152 6.51 -13.22 19.86
N ARG A 153 5.81 -13.63 20.92
CA ARG A 153 5.73 -15.03 21.36
C ARG A 153 5.21 -16.00 20.29
N PRO A 154 4.07 -15.77 19.61
CA PRO A 154 3.57 -16.69 18.59
C PRO A 154 4.49 -16.74 17.36
N LEU A 155 5.17 -15.65 17.01
CA LEU A 155 6.13 -15.61 15.90
C LEU A 155 7.38 -16.41 16.24
N ALA A 156 7.94 -16.24 17.45
CA ALA A 156 9.08 -17.02 17.91
C ALA A 156 8.77 -18.53 17.96
N GLN A 157 7.56 -18.90 18.39
CA GLN A 157 7.10 -20.29 18.36
C GLN A 157 7.00 -20.83 16.93
N GLN A 158 6.48 -20.04 15.99
CA GLN A 158 6.42 -20.41 14.58
C GLN A 158 7.81 -20.59 13.97
N ALA A 159 8.75 -19.67 14.20
CA ALA A 159 10.12 -19.77 13.70
C ALA A 159 10.78 -21.10 14.15
N VAL A 160 10.63 -21.47 15.43
CA VAL A 160 11.13 -22.74 15.97
C VAL A 160 10.47 -23.96 15.30
N GLN A 161 9.18 -23.88 14.97
CA GLN A 161 8.45 -24.97 14.31
C GLN A 161 8.85 -25.12 12.83
N LEU A 162 9.13 -24.02 12.13
CA LEU A 162 9.50 -24.02 10.71
C LEU A 162 10.93 -24.51 10.48
N GLY A 163 11.86 -24.18 11.37
CA GLY A 163 13.29 -24.47 11.20
C GLY A 163 13.61 -25.90 10.75
N PRO A 164 13.06 -26.96 11.39
CA PRO A 164 13.28 -28.34 10.94
C PRO A 164 12.70 -28.65 9.56
N LEU A 165 11.51 -28.13 9.24
CA LEU A 165 10.88 -28.33 7.92
C LEU A 165 11.72 -27.65 6.84
N LEU A 166 12.11 -26.40 7.05
CA LEU A 166 12.92 -25.62 6.13
C LEU A 166 14.29 -26.27 5.89
N THR A 167 14.96 -26.70 6.98
CA THR A 167 16.24 -27.42 6.89
C THR A 167 16.11 -28.70 6.06
N THR A 168 15.03 -29.45 6.27
CA THR A 168 14.78 -30.70 5.54
C THR A 168 14.49 -30.41 4.06
N ALA A 169 13.60 -29.46 3.77
CA ALA A 169 13.21 -29.09 2.41
C ALA A 169 14.41 -28.56 1.59
N ARG A 170 15.26 -27.71 2.18
CA ARG A 170 16.53 -27.27 1.55
C ARG A 170 17.47 -28.42 1.24
N ALA A 171 17.60 -29.37 2.16
CA ALA A 171 18.44 -30.54 1.96
C ALA A 171 17.86 -31.49 0.88
N GLU A 172 16.54 -31.60 0.81
CA GLU A 172 15.84 -32.34 -0.26
C GLU A 172 16.04 -31.67 -1.62
N ASP A 173 15.83 -30.36 -1.72
CA ASP A 173 16.00 -29.58 -2.95
C ASP A 173 17.44 -29.67 -3.49
N ALA A 174 18.44 -29.49 -2.61
CA ALA A 174 19.84 -29.62 -2.98
C ALA A 174 20.18 -31.00 -3.56
N ARG A 175 19.62 -32.09 -2.98
CA ARG A 175 19.80 -33.45 -3.52
C ARG A 175 19.11 -33.65 -4.86
N MET A 176 17.89 -33.11 -5.01
CA MET A 176 17.14 -33.19 -6.25
C MET A 176 17.87 -32.46 -7.38
N ARG A 177 18.37 -31.24 -7.13
CA ARG A 177 19.18 -30.48 -8.09
C ARG A 177 20.47 -31.19 -8.47
N GLU A 178 21.16 -31.79 -7.49
CA GLU A 178 22.40 -32.54 -7.74
C GLU A 178 22.16 -33.75 -8.66
N LYS A 179 21.06 -34.49 -8.45
CA LYS A 179 20.77 -35.73 -9.17
C LYS A 179 20.07 -35.50 -10.51
N HIS A 180 19.12 -34.58 -10.56
CA HIS A 180 18.18 -34.41 -11.67
C HIS A 180 18.36 -33.09 -12.45
N GLY A 181 19.22 -32.19 -11.96
CA GLY A 181 19.48 -30.87 -12.53
C GLY A 181 18.60 -29.78 -11.92
N ASP A 182 18.92 -28.52 -12.24
CA ASP A 182 18.26 -27.34 -11.65
C ASP A 182 16.78 -27.18 -12.04
N ASP A 183 16.38 -27.74 -13.18
CA ASP A 183 15.01 -27.67 -13.73
C ASP A 183 14.15 -28.87 -13.31
N TYR A 184 14.51 -29.57 -12.22
CA TYR A 184 13.76 -30.75 -11.78
C TYR A 184 12.32 -30.41 -11.38
N THR A 185 11.47 -31.42 -11.47
CA THR A 185 10.11 -31.43 -10.93
C THR A 185 9.99 -32.55 -9.90
N LEU A 186 9.01 -32.46 -8.99
CA LEU A 186 8.78 -33.55 -8.03
C LEU A 186 8.40 -34.89 -8.69
N SER A 187 7.99 -34.88 -9.97
CA SER A 187 7.78 -36.12 -10.74
C SER A 187 9.07 -36.80 -11.19
N ASP A 188 10.22 -36.13 -11.11
CA ASP A 188 11.52 -36.71 -11.45
C ASP A 188 12.11 -37.53 -10.29
N ALA A 189 11.51 -37.47 -9.09
CA ALA A 189 11.97 -38.22 -7.93
C ALA A 189 11.77 -39.74 -8.10
N ASP A 190 12.85 -40.52 -7.90
CA ASP A 190 12.83 -41.99 -7.88
C ASP A 190 12.49 -42.53 -6.48
N GLU A 191 12.30 -43.85 -6.34
CA GLU A 191 12.03 -44.52 -5.04
C GLU A 191 13.09 -44.25 -3.95
N ASP A 192 14.32 -43.94 -4.35
CA ASP A 192 15.44 -43.64 -3.43
C ASP A 192 15.50 -42.15 -3.02
N ASP A 193 14.75 -41.27 -3.69
CA ASP A 193 14.73 -39.84 -3.41
C ASP A 193 13.75 -39.54 -2.26
N ASP A 194 14.26 -39.37 -1.04
CA ASP A 194 13.45 -38.95 0.12
C ASP A 194 13.12 -37.45 -0.01
N VAL A 195 11.96 -37.14 -0.62
CA VAL A 195 11.44 -35.78 -0.90
C VAL A 195 10.16 -35.46 -0.11
N ARG A 196 10.08 -35.91 1.14
CA ARG A 196 8.85 -35.83 1.95
C ARG A 196 8.47 -34.40 2.29
N ALA A 197 9.44 -33.55 2.62
CA ALA A 197 9.17 -32.15 2.95
C ALA A 197 8.71 -31.37 1.71
N LEU A 198 9.38 -31.54 0.56
CA LEU A 198 8.96 -30.91 -0.69
C LEU A 198 7.59 -31.43 -1.16
N SER A 199 7.33 -32.73 -1.03
CA SER A 199 6.02 -33.33 -1.32
C SER A 199 4.93 -32.80 -0.39
N PHE A 200 5.25 -32.58 0.88
CA PHE A 200 4.33 -31.99 1.84
C PHE A 200 3.99 -30.55 1.44
N LEU A 201 4.98 -29.73 1.09
CA LEU A 201 4.75 -28.35 0.60
C LEU A 201 3.87 -28.35 -0.65
N ALA A 202 4.19 -29.16 -1.64
CA ALA A 202 3.41 -29.25 -2.88
C ALA A 202 1.96 -29.69 -2.63
N GLN A 203 1.71 -30.58 -1.67
CA GLN A 203 0.34 -30.96 -1.26
C GLN A 203 -0.44 -29.81 -0.63
N GLN A 204 0.25 -28.83 -0.03
CA GLN A 204 -0.35 -27.59 0.45
C GLN A 204 -0.39 -26.49 -0.63
N GLY A 205 0.05 -26.80 -1.86
CA GLY A 205 0.14 -25.81 -2.94
C GLY A 205 1.27 -24.79 -2.75
N ALA A 206 2.26 -25.08 -1.91
CA ALA A 206 3.41 -24.22 -1.63
C ALA A 206 4.70 -24.81 -2.23
N SER A 207 5.64 -23.92 -2.55
CA SER A 207 7.00 -24.24 -2.97
C SER A 207 7.99 -24.08 -1.80
N LEU A 208 9.25 -24.46 -2.02
CA LEU A 208 10.34 -24.15 -1.08
C LEU A 208 10.54 -22.64 -0.96
N SER A 209 10.46 -21.90 -2.08
CA SER A 209 10.58 -20.43 -2.07
C SER A 209 9.51 -19.80 -1.19
N ASP A 210 8.26 -20.24 -1.29
CA ASP A 210 7.17 -19.70 -0.46
C ASP A 210 7.43 -19.95 1.04
N LEU A 211 8.02 -21.10 1.38
CA LEU A 211 8.40 -21.40 2.76
C LEU A 211 9.58 -20.54 3.23
N GLU A 212 10.55 -20.28 2.35
CA GLU A 212 11.71 -19.44 2.61
C GLU A 212 11.30 -17.99 2.85
N ASP A 213 10.53 -17.41 1.92
CA ASP A 213 10.01 -16.05 2.02
C ASP A 213 9.17 -15.88 3.29
N PHE A 214 8.36 -16.90 3.62
CA PHE A 214 7.58 -16.88 4.85
C PHE A 214 8.45 -16.93 6.11
N ALA A 215 9.47 -17.79 6.15
CA ALA A 215 10.39 -17.88 7.28
C ALA A 215 11.18 -16.57 7.46
N GLU A 216 11.69 -16.01 6.38
CA GLU A 216 12.40 -14.73 6.36
C GLU A 216 11.50 -13.58 6.87
N SER A 217 10.22 -13.56 6.46
CA SER A 217 9.27 -12.56 6.97
C SER A 217 9.07 -12.64 8.49
N ILE A 218 9.12 -13.83 9.09
CA ILE A 218 9.03 -14.00 10.55
C ILE A 218 10.33 -13.56 11.21
N GLU A 219 11.47 -13.99 10.67
CA GLU A 219 12.79 -13.68 11.20
C GLU A 219 13.05 -12.17 11.20
N SER A 220 12.80 -11.49 10.08
CA SER A 220 12.92 -10.04 9.94
C SER A 220 12.07 -9.28 10.97
N ARG A 221 10.82 -9.70 11.18
CA ARG A 221 9.94 -9.10 12.20
C ARG A 221 10.46 -9.30 13.63
N LEU A 222 11.06 -10.44 13.94
CA LEU A 222 11.59 -10.73 15.27
C LEU A 222 12.92 -10.04 15.55
N GLU A 223 13.78 -9.95 14.53
CA GLU A 223 15.13 -9.38 14.60
C GLU A 223 15.12 -7.86 14.54
N TYR A 224 14.23 -7.27 13.74
CA TYR A 224 14.15 -5.83 13.52
C TYR A 224 12.84 -5.24 14.06
N GLY A 225 11.69 -5.53 13.43
CA GLY A 225 10.41 -4.86 13.71
C GLY A 225 10.00 -4.86 15.18
N LEU A 226 10.03 -6.02 15.83
CA LEU A 226 9.63 -6.19 17.23
C LEU A 226 10.82 -6.10 18.19
N ASN A 227 12.02 -5.73 17.74
CA ASN A 227 13.22 -5.73 18.57
C ASN A 227 13.49 -4.33 19.16
N PRO A 228 13.20 -4.10 20.45
CA PRO A 228 13.40 -2.79 21.08
C PRO A 228 14.88 -2.40 21.24
N ASP A 229 15.82 -3.33 21.00
CA ASP A 229 17.25 -3.06 21.08
C ASP A 229 17.87 -2.73 19.70
N TYR A 230 17.08 -2.83 18.63
CA TYR A 230 17.50 -2.46 17.27
C TYR A 230 17.16 -0.99 16.98
N ASP A 231 18.13 -0.24 16.46
CA ASP A 231 17.91 1.15 16.05
C ASP A 231 18.76 1.46 14.81
N PRO A 232 18.15 1.58 13.62
CA PRO A 232 18.86 1.90 12.39
C PRO A 232 19.08 3.41 12.21
N ARG A 233 18.57 4.26 13.11
CA ARG A 233 18.46 5.71 12.82
C ARG A 233 19.81 6.41 12.64
N GLY A 234 20.89 5.79 13.13
CA GLY A 234 22.26 6.25 12.88
C GLY A 234 22.63 6.35 11.39
N VAL A 235 21.95 5.62 10.50
CA VAL A 235 22.14 5.70 9.04
C VAL A 235 21.69 7.04 8.48
N VAL A 236 20.52 7.54 8.90
CA VAL A 236 19.95 8.81 8.42
C VAL A 236 20.73 10.01 8.97
N GLY A 237 21.16 9.91 10.24
CA GLY A 237 22.04 10.91 10.87
C GLY A 237 21.33 12.18 11.37
N ASP A 238 20.01 12.17 11.42
CA ASP A 238 19.15 13.22 11.95
C ASP A 238 18.91 13.07 13.47
N ASP A 239 18.36 14.11 14.11
CA ASP A 239 17.86 14.05 15.48
C ASP A 239 16.35 13.77 15.48
N TYR A 240 15.96 12.50 15.62
CA TYR A 240 14.55 12.12 15.60
C TYR A 240 13.69 12.80 16.69
N ALA A 241 14.30 13.26 17.79
CA ALA A 241 13.57 13.98 18.84
C ALA A 241 13.26 15.44 18.42
N ASP A 242 14.02 16.02 17.49
CA ASP A 242 13.71 17.33 16.91
C ASP A 242 12.72 17.19 15.77
N VAL A 243 11.42 17.22 16.10
CA VAL A 243 10.33 17.19 15.12
C VAL A 243 10.30 18.39 14.17
N ALA A 244 11.06 19.45 14.46
CA ALA A 244 11.20 20.63 13.60
C ALA A 244 12.37 20.50 12.62
N GLU A 245 13.25 19.52 12.79
CA GLU A 245 14.35 19.27 11.87
C GLU A 245 13.83 18.92 10.47
N ARG A 246 14.46 19.54 9.49
CA ARG A 246 14.21 19.37 8.05
C ARG A 246 15.55 19.12 7.37
N LEU A 247 15.50 18.71 6.11
CA LEU A 247 16.68 18.61 5.23
C LEU A 247 17.68 17.55 5.70
N TYR A 248 17.21 16.30 5.74
CA TYR A 248 18.01 15.09 5.90
C TYR A 248 17.51 14.06 4.88
N GLY A 249 18.26 12.99 4.68
CA GLY A 249 17.95 11.99 3.67
C GLY A 249 18.94 12.00 2.50
N ASN A 250 18.54 11.38 1.40
CA ASN A 250 19.27 11.42 0.13
C ASN A 250 18.33 11.26 -1.08
N ALA A 251 18.90 11.36 -2.28
CA ALA A 251 18.19 11.21 -3.55
C ALA A 251 17.92 9.74 -3.97
N ASP A 252 18.28 8.74 -3.14
CA ASP A 252 18.02 7.33 -3.44
C ASP A 252 16.57 6.94 -3.10
N VAL A 253 15.67 7.31 -4.01
CA VAL A 253 14.23 7.07 -3.90
C VAL A 253 13.82 5.62 -4.16
N ALA A 254 14.71 4.78 -4.70
CA ALA A 254 14.45 3.35 -4.86
C ALA A 254 14.76 2.61 -3.56
N GLY A 255 15.89 2.93 -2.94
CA GLY A 255 16.37 2.23 -1.76
C GLY A 255 16.64 0.74 -2.02
N PRO A 256 16.80 -0.06 -0.94
CA PRO A 256 17.13 -1.48 -1.04
C PRO A 256 15.95 -2.35 -1.51
N ASP A 257 14.71 -1.97 -1.19
CA ASP A 257 13.49 -2.69 -1.58
C ASP A 257 12.38 -1.75 -2.09
N PRO A 258 12.31 -1.51 -3.41
CA PRO A 258 11.27 -0.70 -4.03
C PRO A 258 9.99 -1.49 -4.37
N ASN A 259 9.82 -2.75 -3.94
CA ASN A 259 8.76 -3.62 -4.46
C ASN A 259 7.34 -3.10 -4.20
N HIS A 260 7.06 -2.69 -2.97
CA HIS A 260 5.72 -2.23 -2.59
C HIS A 260 5.36 -0.93 -3.32
N GLY A 261 6.21 0.10 -3.22
CA GLY A 261 5.96 1.38 -3.86
C GLY A 261 5.93 1.31 -5.40
N THR A 262 6.73 0.43 -6.03
CA THR A 262 6.66 0.20 -7.49
C THR A 262 5.27 -0.29 -7.91
N GLY A 263 4.70 -1.22 -7.16
CA GLY A 263 3.34 -1.71 -7.41
C GLY A 263 2.28 -0.62 -7.22
N VAL A 264 2.40 0.14 -6.12
CA VAL A 264 1.51 1.27 -5.80
C VAL A 264 1.56 2.34 -6.90
N ALA A 265 2.74 2.79 -7.29
CA ALA A 265 2.95 3.78 -8.36
C ALA A 265 2.40 3.29 -9.71
N GLY A 266 2.59 2.00 -10.03
CA GLY A 266 2.08 1.38 -11.24
C GLY A 266 0.56 1.50 -11.38
N LEU A 267 -0.18 1.21 -10.32
CA LEU A 267 -1.65 1.32 -10.34
C LEU A 267 -2.12 2.74 -10.63
N VAL A 268 -1.42 3.75 -10.09
CA VAL A 268 -1.75 5.15 -10.33
C VAL A 268 -1.53 5.52 -11.80
N ALA A 269 -0.33 5.29 -12.35
CA ALA A 269 0.08 5.94 -13.59
C ALA A 269 0.95 5.12 -14.56
N ALA A 270 1.11 3.80 -14.40
CA ALA A 270 1.85 2.99 -15.37
C ALA A 270 1.49 3.34 -16.84
N ALA A 271 2.51 3.41 -17.69
CA ALA A 271 2.39 3.94 -19.03
C ALA A 271 1.44 3.08 -19.88
N ARG A 272 0.28 3.67 -20.22
CA ARG A 272 -0.79 2.94 -20.91
C ARG A 272 -0.44 2.53 -22.33
N GLY A 273 -0.91 1.35 -22.75
CA GLY A 273 -0.90 0.89 -24.14
C GLY A 273 0.48 0.58 -24.73
N ASN A 274 1.44 0.21 -23.88
CA ASN A 274 2.81 -0.12 -24.28
C ASN A 274 3.12 -1.63 -24.29
N ASP A 275 2.18 -2.48 -23.86
CA ASP A 275 2.29 -3.95 -23.75
C ASP A 275 3.44 -4.44 -22.84
N LEU A 276 3.96 -3.62 -21.91
CA LEU A 276 5.08 -3.97 -21.03
C LEU A 276 4.66 -4.46 -19.63
N GLY A 277 3.50 -4.01 -19.14
CA GLY A 277 3.02 -4.28 -17.79
C GLY A 277 1.53 -4.09 -17.68
N ILE A 278 1.10 -3.04 -16.97
CA ILE A 278 -0.31 -2.73 -16.75
C ILE A 278 -0.66 -1.34 -17.28
N ASP A 279 -1.93 -1.11 -17.55
CA ASP A 279 -2.44 0.25 -17.82
C ASP A 279 -2.73 0.96 -16.49
N GLY A 280 -1.95 1.98 -16.17
CA GLY A 280 -2.21 2.85 -15.02
C GLY A 280 -3.54 3.59 -15.14
N ILE A 281 -4.12 3.99 -14.01
CA ILE A 281 -5.46 4.59 -13.98
C ILE A 281 -5.48 5.98 -14.60
N ALA A 282 -4.48 6.81 -14.33
CA ALA A 282 -4.43 8.21 -14.75
C ALA A 282 -3.19 8.55 -15.58
N PRO A 283 -3.30 9.53 -16.50
CA PRO A 283 -2.13 10.14 -17.14
C PRO A 283 -1.48 11.15 -16.18
N ALA A 284 -0.82 10.66 -15.13
CA ALA A 284 -0.21 11.47 -14.08
C ALA A 284 1.33 11.34 -14.04
N ARG A 285 1.98 12.24 -13.29
CA ARG A 285 3.40 12.19 -12.96
C ARG A 285 3.61 11.63 -11.56
N ILE A 286 4.52 10.67 -11.39
CA ILE A 286 4.81 10.04 -10.10
C ILE A 286 6.01 10.70 -9.43
N MET A 287 5.78 11.37 -8.31
CA MET A 287 6.83 11.84 -7.41
C MET A 287 7.07 10.79 -6.32
N VAL A 288 8.33 10.38 -6.12
CA VAL A 288 8.66 9.26 -5.23
C VAL A 288 9.16 9.77 -3.89
N LEU A 289 8.49 9.41 -2.80
CA LEU A 289 8.88 9.79 -1.45
C LEU A 289 9.07 8.55 -0.59
N ARG A 290 10.32 8.26 -0.26
CA ARG A 290 10.67 7.07 0.52
C ARG A 290 10.68 7.41 2.01
N ALA A 291 9.69 6.91 2.75
CA ALA A 291 9.52 7.14 4.18
C ALA A 291 9.07 5.88 4.96
N VAL A 292 8.82 4.76 4.28
CA VAL A 292 8.33 3.51 4.88
C VAL A 292 9.42 2.44 4.84
N PRO A 293 10.03 2.06 5.98
CA PRO A 293 11.00 0.97 6.02
C PRO A 293 10.30 -0.39 6.12
N GLY A 294 11.06 -1.49 6.13
CA GLY A 294 10.62 -2.77 6.65
C GLY A 294 10.42 -2.69 8.17
N GLY A 295 9.28 -2.15 8.59
CA GLY A 295 8.95 -1.74 9.96
C GLY A 295 7.80 -0.71 9.93
N ASP A 296 7.60 0.04 11.01
CA ASP A 296 6.69 1.19 10.97
C ASP A 296 7.45 2.43 10.53
N GLU A 297 6.80 3.27 9.74
CA GLU A 297 7.28 4.60 9.44
C GLU A 297 7.40 5.47 10.69
N ARG A 298 8.28 6.47 10.62
CA ARG A 298 8.49 7.45 11.68
C ARG A 298 7.67 8.70 11.39
N ASP A 299 7.00 9.22 12.42
CA ASP A 299 6.09 10.37 12.28
C ASP A 299 6.79 11.60 11.67
N LYS A 300 8.04 11.87 12.06
CA LYS A 300 8.85 12.95 11.49
C LYS A 300 9.07 12.77 9.98
N ASP A 301 9.36 11.56 9.53
CA ASP A 301 9.60 11.25 8.12
C ASP A 301 8.33 11.41 7.29
N VAL A 302 7.19 10.91 7.78
CA VAL A 302 5.87 11.12 7.16
C VAL A 302 5.54 12.60 7.06
N ALA A 303 5.72 13.35 8.15
CA ALA A 303 5.40 14.76 8.20
C ALA A 303 6.30 15.59 7.25
N ASN A 304 7.54 15.18 7.03
CA ASN A 304 8.45 15.82 6.09
C ASN A 304 8.18 15.41 4.65
N ALA A 305 7.82 14.15 4.39
CA ALA A 305 7.40 13.68 3.08
C ALA A 305 6.14 14.40 2.59
N ILE A 306 5.12 14.57 3.43
CA ILE A 306 3.92 15.34 3.07
C ILE A 306 4.29 16.79 2.71
N ARG A 307 5.17 17.43 3.49
CA ARG A 307 5.60 18.82 3.20
C ARG A 307 6.38 18.90 1.89
N TYR A 308 7.34 18.00 1.68
CA TYR A 308 8.09 17.92 0.43
C TYR A 308 7.15 17.78 -0.77
N ALA A 309 6.16 16.88 -0.68
CA ALA A 309 5.18 16.68 -1.76
C ALA A 309 4.47 17.99 -2.12
N VAL A 310 3.97 18.70 -1.10
CA VAL A 310 3.24 19.96 -1.27
C VAL A 310 4.16 21.04 -1.85
N ASP A 311 5.37 21.18 -1.29
CA ASP A 311 6.33 22.22 -1.69
C ASP A 311 6.85 22.02 -3.13
N ASN A 312 6.87 20.76 -3.61
CA ASN A 312 7.25 20.38 -4.97
C ASN A 312 6.05 20.17 -5.93
N GLY A 313 4.86 20.64 -5.54
CA GLY A 313 3.72 20.75 -6.45
C GLY A 313 2.92 19.46 -6.67
N ALA A 314 2.89 18.54 -5.70
CA ALA A 314 1.95 17.42 -5.74
C ALA A 314 0.50 17.89 -5.62
N ASP A 315 -0.39 17.35 -6.47
CA ASP A 315 -1.84 17.58 -6.38
C ASP A 315 -2.52 16.51 -5.51
N VAL A 316 -1.96 15.30 -5.51
CA VAL A 316 -2.42 14.15 -4.72
C VAL A 316 -1.23 13.52 -4.01
N VAL A 317 -1.42 13.13 -2.74
CA VAL A 317 -0.46 12.35 -1.96
C VAL A 317 -1.11 11.04 -1.59
N ASN A 318 -0.56 9.93 -2.08
CA ASN A 318 -0.96 8.58 -1.70
C ASN A 318 -0.07 8.06 -0.57
N MET A 319 -0.69 7.57 0.50
CA MET A 319 -0.05 7.02 1.69
C MET A 319 -0.55 5.58 1.89
N SER A 320 0.28 4.62 1.49
CA SER A 320 -0.05 3.19 1.48
C SER A 320 0.54 2.44 2.68
N PHE A 321 0.55 3.09 3.84
CA PHE A 321 1.10 2.58 5.11
C PHE A 321 0.13 2.87 6.26
N GLY A 322 0.44 2.36 7.45
CA GLY A 322 -0.30 2.70 8.64
C GLY A 322 0.21 1.93 9.86
N LYS A 323 -0.02 2.48 11.05
CA LYS A 323 0.46 1.92 12.32
C LYS A 323 -0.46 2.22 13.50
N ALA A 324 -0.30 1.46 14.58
CA ALA A 324 -1.15 1.56 15.77
C ALA A 324 -0.78 2.73 16.73
N TYR A 325 0.43 3.28 16.63
CA TYR A 325 0.93 4.29 17.56
C TYR A 325 1.57 5.47 16.82
N SER A 326 1.35 6.70 17.29
CA SER A 326 1.91 7.93 16.69
C SER A 326 2.30 8.93 17.79
N PRO A 327 3.46 8.76 18.47
CA PRO A 327 3.87 9.62 19.57
C PRO A 327 4.08 11.08 19.15
N GLN A 328 4.38 11.34 17.88
CA GLN A 328 4.56 12.68 17.32
C GLN A 328 3.41 13.07 16.36
N LYS A 329 2.20 12.53 16.59
CA LYS A 329 0.99 12.83 15.78
C LYS A 329 0.82 14.33 15.48
N ALA A 330 1.14 15.22 16.41
CA ALA A 330 1.03 16.66 16.21
C ALA A 330 1.85 17.18 15.00
N ALA A 331 3.02 16.59 14.71
CA ALA A 331 3.85 16.97 13.57
C ALA A 331 3.23 16.52 12.24
N VAL A 332 2.62 15.33 12.23
CA VAL A 332 1.90 14.75 11.08
C VAL A 332 0.61 15.53 10.83
N ASP A 333 -0.18 15.82 11.87
CA ASP A 333 -1.39 16.63 11.79
C ASP A 333 -1.11 18.02 11.20
N ALA A 334 0.01 18.65 11.60
CA ALA A 334 0.43 19.92 11.04
C ALA A 334 0.85 19.81 9.56
N ALA A 335 1.35 18.65 9.11
CA ALA A 335 1.65 18.41 7.70
C ALA A 335 0.38 18.15 6.89
N VAL A 336 -0.58 17.40 7.45
CA VAL A 336 -1.90 17.16 6.87
C VAL A 336 -2.65 18.49 6.68
N ALA A 337 -2.69 19.33 7.72
CA ALA A 337 -3.29 20.66 7.61
C ALA A 337 -2.62 21.51 6.53
N TYR A 338 -1.28 21.49 6.46
CA TYR A 338 -0.52 22.21 5.44
C TYR A 338 -0.86 21.74 4.02
N ALA A 339 -0.97 20.43 3.79
CA ALA A 339 -1.36 19.88 2.50
C ALA A 339 -2.76 20.34 2.07
N VAL A 340 -3.74 20.26 2.98
CA VAL A 340 -5.12 20.68 2.70
C VAL A 340 -5.22 22.19 2.45
N GLU A 341 -4.50 23.01 3.24
CA GLU A 341 -4.45 24.47 3.04
C GLU A 341 -3.87 24.86 1.68
N ASN A 342 -2.98 24.04 1.11
CA ASN A 342 -2.41 24.21 -0.22
C ASN A 342 -3.18 23.47 -1.33
N GLY A 343 -4.34 22.90 -1.01
CA GLY A 343 -5.22 22.28 -2.00
C GLY A 343 -4.78 20.89 -2.48
N VAL A 344 -3.96 20.19 -1.70
CA VAL A 344 -3.49 18.83 -2.00
C VAL A 344 -4.45 17.80 -1.40
N LEU A 345 -4.83 16.80 -2.19
CA LEU A 345 -5.67 15.68 -1.75
C LEU A 345 -4.81 14.58 -1.13
N LEU A 346 -5.13 14.17 0.11
CA LEU A 346 -4.49 13.06 0.80
C LEU A 346 -5.35 11.80 0.66
N VAL A 347 -4.76 10.71 0.18
CA VAL A 347 -5.42 9.40 0.04
C VAL A 347 -4.65 8.38 0.87
N HIS A 348 -5.34 7.75 1.81
CA HIS A 348 -4.74 6.87 2.81
C HIS A 348 -5.38 5.48 2.81
N ALA A 349 -4.56 4.47 3.05
CA ALA A 349 -5.00 3.09 3.20
C ALA A 349 -5.56 2.83 4.61
N ALA A 350 -6.75 2.25 4.71
CA ALA A 350 -7.43 2.02 5.99
C ALA A 350 -6.67 1.07 6.94
N GLY A 351 -5.74 0.26 6.43
CA GLY A 351 -5.03 -0.77 7.18
C GLY A 351 -5.55 -2.18 6.91
N ASN A 352 -4.80 -3.18 7.36
CA ASN A 352 -4.97 -4.58 6.96
C ASN A 352 -5.21 -5.54 8.15
N SER A 353 -5.79 -5.03 9.25
CA SER A 353 -6.02 -5.78 10.49
C SER A 353 -7.43 -6.41 10.58
N GLY A 354 -8.35 -6.03 9.69
CA GLY A 354 -9.75 -6.42 9.76
C GLY A 354 -10.48 -5.75 10.94
N GLU A 355 -10.05 -4.55 11.32
CA GLU A 355 -10.53 -3.84 12.51
C GLU A 355 -11.44 -2.66 12.15
N ASP A 356 -12.28 -2.28 13.12
CA ASP A 356 -13.15 -1.12 13.03
C ASP A 356 -12.39 0.14 13.45
N ILE A 357 -12.02 0.98 12.48
CA ILE A 357 -11.27 2.21 12.72
C ILE A 357 -12.13 3.37 13.25
N ASP A 358 -13.43 3.14 13.47
CA ASP A 358 -14.22 4.01 14.36
C ASP A 358 -13.86 3.80 15.84
N VAL A 359 -13.14 2.71 16.16
CA VAL A 359 -12.77 2.30 17.52
C VAL A 359 -11.25 2.23 17.70
N GLU A 360 -10.54 1.60 16.76
CA GLU A 360 -9.08 1.40 16.81
C GLU A 360 -8.39 2.28 15.77
N ASP A 361 -7.56 3.23 16.20
CA ASP A 361 -6.89 4.13 15.26
C ASP A 361 -5.89 3.37 14.36
N ASN A 362 -5.86 3.74 13.08
CA ASN A 362 -4.76 3.44 12.15
C ASN A 362 -4.14 4.77 11.73
N TYR A 363 -2.92 5.06 12.22
CA TYR A 363 -2.26 6.34 11.97
C TYR A 363 -1.48 6.33 10.66
N PRO A 364 -1.37 7.48 9.97
CA PRO A 364 -2.01 8.77 10.29
C PRO A 364 -3.54 8.74 10.15
N THR A 365 -4.22 9.60 10.92
CA THR A 365 -5.68 9.66 10.93
C THR A 365 -6.19 10.99 10.36
N ARG A 366 -7.35 10.94 9.69
CA ARG A 366 -8.03 12.14 9.18
C ARG A 366 -8.49 13.12 10.26
N THR A 367 -8.68 12.62 11.49
CA THR A 367 -9.12 13.43 12.63
C THR A 367 -7.89 13.96 13.36
N LEU A 368 -7.69 15.27 13.30
CA LEU A 368 -6.59 15.95 13.95
C LEU A 368 -6.76 15.93 15.48
N LEU A 369 -5.68 16.18 16.22
CA LEU A 369 -5.67 16.22 17.69
C LEU A 369 -6.67 17.21 18.31
N ASP A 370 -7.07 18.25 17.56
CA ASP A 370 -8.08 19.22 18.00
C ASP A 370 -9.54 18.78 17.72
N GLY A 371 -9.72 17.60 17.12
CA GLY A 371 -11.01 17.03 16.73
C GLY A 371 -11.49 17.45 15.33
N THR A 372 -10.73 18.25 14.60
CA THR A 372 -11.05 18.63 13.22
C THR A 372 -10.92 17.42 12.30
N VAL A 373 -11.93 17.14 11.48
CA VAL A 373 -11.84 16.16 10.40
C VAL A 373 -11.30 16.88 9.15
N SER A 374 -10.17 16.39 8.64
CA SER A 374 -9.51 16.94 7.47
C SER A 374 -10.39 16.80 6.21
N GLY A 375 -10.79 17.93 5.62
CA GLY A 375 -11.67 17.98 4.45
C GLY A 375 -11.00 17.54 3.15
N GLY A 376 -9.67 17.45 3.10
CA GLY A 376 -8.89 16.98 1.95
C GLY A 376 -8.32 15.57 2.13
N TRP A 377 -9.03 14.70 2.86
CA TRP A 377 -8.61 13.33 3.16
C TRP A 377 -9.58 12.28 2.61
N LEU A 378 -9.09 11.21 2.00
CA LEU A 378 -9.86 10.01 1.65
C LEU A 378 -9.27 8.79 2.33
N GLU A 379 -10.08 8.13 3.16
CA GLU A 379 -9.73 6.86 3.81
C GLU A 379 -10.29 5.67 3.01
N VAL A 380 -9.44 4.74 2.61
CA VAL A 380 -9.77 3.72 1.59
C VAL A 380 -9.70 2.30 2.13
N GLY A 381 -10.85 1.62 2.15
CA GLY A 381 -10.96 0.18 2.38
C GLY A 381 -10.71 -0.67 1.12
N ALA A 382 -10.39 -1.95 1.30
CA ALA A 382 -10.10 -2.88 0.22
C ALA A 382 -11.29 -3.78 -0.12
N SER A 383 -11.64 -3.84 -1.40
CA SER A 383 -12.68 -4.73 -1.92
C SER A 383 -12.13 -5.91 -2.72
N THR A 384 -12.98 -6.92 -2.91
CA THR A 384 -12.71 -8.12 -3.70
C THR A 384 -13.62 -8.16 -4.94
N PRO A 385 -13.36 -9.02 -5.94
CA PRO A 385 -14.25 -9.19 -7.08
C PRO A 385 -15.57 -9.89 -6.75
N SER A 386 -15.75 -10.41 -5.53
CA SER A 386 -16.90 -11.25 -5.14
C SER A 386 -17.90 -10.48 -4.29
N ASP A 387 -19.17 -10.45 -4.68
CA ASP A 387 -20.24 -9.82 -3.89
C ASP A 387 -20.37 -10.40 -2.47
N ALA A 388 -20.19 -11.71 -2.30
CA ALA A 388 -20.31 -12.37 -1.00
C ALA A 388 -19.15 -12.02 -0.04
N ALA A 389 -18.01 -11.60 -0.59
CA ALA A 389 -16.83 -11.21 0.15
C ALA A 389 -16.40 -9.80 -0.27
N LEU A 390 -17.36 -8.90 -0.53
CA LEU A 390 -17.06 -7.65 -1.22
C LEU A 390 -16.06 -6.79 -0.44
N ALA A 391 -16.13 -6.77 0.89
CA ALA A 391 -15.05 -6.27 1.74
C ALA A 391 -14.00 -7.37 1.93
N ALA A 392 -12.74 -7.07 1.62
CA ALA A 392 -11.65 -8.01 1.84
C ALA A 392 -11.54 -8.35 3.33
N SER A 393 -11.29 -9.61 3.65
CA SER A 393 -11.32 -10.09 5.05
C SER A 393 -10.31 -9.40 5.97
N PHE A 394 -9.23 -8.86 5.40
CA PHE A 394 -8.20 -8.11 6.10
C PHE A 394 -8.47 -6.60 6.14
N SER A 395 -9.39 -6.06 5.33
CA SER A 395 -9.57 -4.62 5.24
C SER A 395 -10.04 -4.06 6.58
N ASN A 396 -9.38 -3.03 7.07
CA ASN A 396 -10.02 -2.20 8.07
C ASN A 396 -11.27 -1.54 7.48
N TYR A 397 -12.24 -1.27 8.34
CA TYR A 397 -13.55 -0.72 7.99
C TYR A 397 -13.99 0.30 9.04
N GLY A 398 -15.05 1.05 8.78
CA GLY A 398 -15.63 1.97 9.77
C GLY A 398 -16.75 2.78 9.16
N GLN A 399 -17.90 2.84 9.82
CA GLN A 399 -19.07 3.56 9.31
C GLN A 399 -18.80 5.07 9.22
N THR A 400 -17.87 5.58 10.02
CA THR A 400 -17.45 6.99 9.94
C THR A 400 -16.00 7.17 9.52
N GLY A 401 -15.12 6.22 9.80
CA GLY A 401 -13.68 6.30 9.61
C GLY A 401 -13.24 6.01 8.19
N VAL A 402 -13.89 5.07 7.50
CA VAL A 402 -13.59 4.73 6.09
C VAL A 402 -14.56 5.45 5.17
N ASP A 403 -14.04 6.19 4.19
CA ASP A 403 -14.88 6.96 3.27
C ASP A 403 -15.52 6.06 2.19
N LEU A 404 -14.71 5.24 1.53
CA LEU A 404 -15.14 4.33 0.45
C LEU A 404 -14.22 3.11 0.35
N PHE A 405 -14.65 2.14 -0.45
CA PHE A 405 -13.84 0.97 -0.80
C PHE A 405 -13.30 1.08 -2.24
N ALA A 406 -12.18 0.41 -2.51
CA ALA A 406 -11.65 0.22 -3.86
C ALA A 406 -11.03 -1.18 -3.99
N PRO A 407 -10.89 -1.73 -5.22
CA PRO A 407 -10.24 -3.02 -5.43
C PRO A 407 -8.90 -3.15 -4.71
N GLY A 408 -8.74 -4.17 -3.87
CA GLY A 408 -7.53 -4.32 -3.05
C GLY A 408 -7.14 -5.76 -2.73
N GLU A 409 -7.91 -6.76 -3.15
CA GLU A 409 -7.55 -8.18 -3.02
C GLU A 409 -7.44 -8.82 -4.41
N GLY A 410 -6.27 -9.39 -4.73
CA GLY A 410 -6.01 -10.01 -6.02
C GLY A 410 -5.87 -8.99 -7.16
N VAL A 411 -5.29 -7.82 -6.88
CA VAL A 411 -5.09 -6.76 -7.89
C VAL A 411 -3.80 -7.03 -8.65
N THR A 412 -3.81 -6.89 -9.98
CA THR A 412 -2.60 -7.02 -10.80
C THR A 412 -1.83 -5.70 -10.79
N SER A 413 -0.55 -5.77 -10.43
CA SER A 413 0.32 -4.61 -10.20
C SER A 413 1.73 -4.86 -10.76
N LEU A 414 2.60 -3.84 -10.75
CA LEU A 414 3.97 -3.95 -11.25
C LEU A 414 4.92 -4.59 -10.22
N LYS A 415 6.00 -5.19 -10.74
CA LYS A 415 7.13 -5.71 -9.97
C LYS A 415 8.43 -4.98 -10.37
N PRO A 416 9.35 -4.67 -9.45
CA PRO A 416 10.66 -4.12 -9.80
C PRO A 416 11.40 -4.96 -10.83
N GLY A 417 12.17 -4.31 -11.70
CA GLY A 417 12.91 -4.93 -12.79
C GLY A 417 12.05 -5.41 -13.97
N GLY A 418 10.73 -5.26 -13.91
CA GLY A 418 9.79 -5.62 -14.98
C GLY A 418 8.83 -6.74 -14.63
N GLY A 419 7.68 -6.74 -15.29
CA GLY A 419 6.63 -7.74 -15.13
C GLY A 419 5.56 -7.33 -14.12
N ILE A 420 4.69 -8.30 -13.82
CA ILE A 420 3.50 -8.09 -12.99
C ILE A 420 3.51 -9.01 -11.77
N GLN A 421 2.73 -8.64 -10.76
CA GLN A 421 2.47 -9.42 -9.57
C GLN A 421 1.01 -9.30 -9.14
N THR A 422 0.53 -10.29 -8.40
CA THR A 422 -0.76 -10.21 -7.69
C THR A 422 -0.54 -9.59 -6.32
N ALA A 423 -1.28 -8.52 -6.03
CA ALA A 423 -1.13 -7.72 -4.84
C ALA A 423 -2.41 -7.73 -3.99
N ASN A 424 -2.24 -7.67 -2.67
CA ASN A 424 -3.32 -7.62 -1.68
C ASN A 424 -3.02 -6.56 -0.63
N GLY A 425 -4.01 -5.76 -0.28
CA GLY A 425 -3.91 -4.76 0.78
C GLY A 425 -4.74 -3.51 0.47
N THR A 426 -5.17 -2.81 1.53
CA THR A 426 -5.67 -1.43 1.40
C THR A 426 -4.62 -0.50 0.77
N SER A 427 -3.34 -0.83 0.95
CA SER A 427 -2.19 -0.22 0.26
C SER A 427 -2.24 -0.29 -1.27
N PHE A 428 -3.02 -1.21 -1.86
CA PHE A 428 -3.28 -1.29 -3.30
C PHE A 428 -4.67 -0.77 -3.69
N ALA A 429 -5.56 -0.57 -2.73
CA ALA A 429 -6.85 0.09 -2.92
C ALA A 429 -6.70 1.62 -2.93
N SER A 430 -5.89 2.19 -2.02
CA SER A 430 -5.61 3.63 -1.97
C SER A 430 -5.02 4.20 -3.26
N PRO A 431 -4.01 3.60 -3.93
CA PRO A 431 -3.51 4.12 -5.20
C PRO A 431 -4.54 4.05 -6.32
N ILE A 432 -5.50 3.12 -6.26
CA ILE A 432 -6.59 3.09 -7.25
C ILE A 432 -7.47 4.34 -7.09
N VAL A 433 -7.79 4.72 -5.85
CA VAL A 433 -8.55 5.94 -5.57
C VAL A 433 -7.74 7.19 -5.92
N ALA A 434 -6.45 7.22 -5.58
CA ALA A 434 -5.54 8.31 -5.97
C ALA A 434 -5.47 8.46 -7.49
N GLY A 435 -5.40 7.34 -8.23
CA GLY A 435 -5.48 7.32 -9.69
C GLY A 435 -6.80 7.87 -10.20
N VAL A 436 -7.95 7.48 -9.64
CA VAL A 436 -9.25 8.04 -10.06
C VAL A 436 -9.33 9.54 -9.77
N ALA A 437 -8.82 10.00 -8.63
CA ALA A 437 -8.73 11.42 -8.31
C ALA A 437 -7.84 12.17 -9.32
N ALA A 438 -6.66 11.65 -9.62
CA ALA A 438 -5.73 12.23 -10.59
C ALA A 438 -6.32 12.25 -12.01
N LEU A 439 -7.08 11.21 -12.41
CA LEU A 439 -7.80 11.18 -13.68
C LEU A 439 -8.84 12.31 -13.75
N VAL A 440 -9.59 12.53 -12.67
CA VAL A 440 -10.55 13.64 -12.61
C VAL A 440 -9.81 14.99 -12.66
N MET A 441 -8.77 15.20 -11.86
CA MET A 441 -7.99 16.45 -11.84
C MET A 441 -7.38 16.75 -13.21
N ALA A 442 -6.80 15.75 -13.88
CA ALA A 442 -6.14 15.91 -15.17
C ALA A 442 -7.11 16.40 -16.25
N TYR A 443 -8.35 15.90 -16.25
CA TYR A 443 -9.34 16.25 -17.25
C TYR A 443 -10.26 17.40 -16.85
N PHE A 444 -10.29 17.80 -15.57
CA PHE A 444 -11.12 18.88 -15.04
C PHE A 444 -10.30 19.77 -14.07
N PRO A 445 -9.22 20.42 -14.53
CA PRO A 445 -8.25 21.14 -13.68
C PRO A 445 -8.81 22.37 -12.95
N GLU A 446 -10.04 22.78 -13.27
CA GLU A 446 -10.78 23.83 -12.58
C GLU A 446 -11.38 23.38 -11.23
N LEU A 447 -11.43 22.07 -10.98
CA LEU A 447 -11.97 21.50 -9.74
C LEU A 447 -10.90 21.53 -8.64
N SER A 448 -11.30 21.95 -7.44
CA SER A 448 -10.44 21.87 -6.26
C SER A 448 -10.29 20.42 -5.76
N ALA A 449 -9.28 20.14 -4.96
CA ALA A 449 -9.15 18.84 -4.28
C ALA A 449 -10.39 18.48 -3.45
N GLU A 450 -11.05 19.46 -2.82
CA GLU A 450 -12.30 19.25 -2.08
C GLU A 450 -13.46 18.88 -3.02
N ASP A 451 -13.56 19.52 -4.19
CA ASP A 451 -14.55 19.17 -5.21
C ASP A 451 -14.33 17.74 -5.72
N VAL A 452 -13.08 17.37 -6.01
CA VAL A 452 -12.70 16.04 -6.48
C VAL A 452 -13.02 14.99 -5.43
N ARG A 453 -12.63 15.22 -4.17
CA ARG A 453 -13.01 14.36 -3.05
C ARG A 453 -14.52 14.13 -3.02
N GLN A 454 -15.31 15.19 -3.04
CA GLN A 454 -16.77 15.07 -2.98
C GLN A 454 -17.34 14.36 -4.21
N ILE A 455 -16.77 14.57 -5.39
CA ILE A 455 -17.16 13.84 -6.61
C ILE A 455 -16.96 12.33 -6.42
N LEU A 456 -15.78 11.91 -5.94
CA LEU A 456 -15.47 10.50 -5.72
C LEU A 456 -16.44 9.85 -4.72
N LEU A 457 -16.78 10.55 -3.63
CA LEU A 457 -17.76 10.07 -2.64
C LEU A 457 -19.18 9.95 -3.21
N ASP A 458 -19.61 10.96 -3.97
CA ASP A 458 -20.97 11.02 -4.52
C ASP A 458 -21.17 10.10 -5.73
N SER A 459 -20.08 9.59 -6.32
CA SER A 459 -20.09 8.79 -7.54
C SER A 459 -19.70 7.34 -7.34
N VAL A 460 -19.65 6.82 -6.11
CA VAL A 460 -19.40 5.39 -5.88
C VAL A 460 -20.46 4.52 -6.55
N THR A 461 -20.10 3.30 -6.93
CA THR A 461 -21.09 2.24 -7.20
C THR A 461 -21.64 1.76 -5.85
N PRO A 462 -22.96 1.90 -5.58
CA PRO A 462 -23.55 1.40 -4.34
C PRO A 462 -23.78 -0.11 -4.40
N TYR A 463 -23.59 -0.80 -3.28
CA TYR A 463 -23.83 -2.25 -3.16
C TYR A 463 -24.78 -2.55 -2.01
N GLU A 464 -26.03 -2.89 -2.35
CA GLU A 464 -27.02 -3.38 -1.38
C GLU A 464 -26.88 -4.91 -1.18
N VAL A 465 -25.72 -5.34 -0.70
CA VAL A 465 -25.39 -6.75 -0.44
C VAL A 465 -24.97 -6.97 1.01
N GLU A 466 -25.15 -8.21 1.48
CA GLU A 466 -24.50 -8.69 2.71
C GLU A 466 -23.08 -9.15 2.37
N ALA A 467 -22.10 -8.62 3.08
CA ALA A 467 -20.70 -9.03 2.97
C ALA A 467 -20.24 -9.60 4.31
N THR A 468 -19.26 -10.51 4.29
CA THR A 468 -18.55 -10.90 5.50
C THR A 468 -17.86 -9.68 6.10
N ARG A 469 -18.11 -9.40 7.38
CA ARG A 469 -17.41 -8.35 8.11
C ARG A 469 -15.92 -8.69 8.16
N PRO A 470 -15.02 -7.75 7.81
CA PRO A 470 -13.59 -7.99 7.96
C PRO A 470 -13.23 -8.40 9.40
N GLY A 471 -12.22 -9.27 9.55
CA GLY A 471 -11.77 -9.79 10.84
C GLY A 471 -12.74 -10.71 11.58
N ALA A 472 -13.94 -10.98 11.04
CA ALA A 472 -14.97 -11.79 11.69
C ALA A 472 -15.72 -12.72 10.72
N ASP A 473 -16.45 -13.71 11.26
CA ASP A 473 -17.26 -14.66 10.48
C ASP A 473 -18.76 -14.26 10.41
N GLU A 474 -19.07 -12.97 10.59
CA GLU A 474 -20.44 -12.43 10.61
C GLU A 474 -20.77 -11.71 9.29
N ALA A 475 -21.93 -11.99 8.71
CA ALA A 475 -22.45 -11.23 7.58
C ALA A 475 -23.09 -9.92 8.06
N VAL A 476 -22.74 -8.81 7.40
CA VAL A 476 -23.30 -7.47 7.64
C VAL A 476 -23.62 -6.77 6.32
N PRO A 477 -24.54 -5.79 6.31
CA PRO A 477 -24.73 -4.97 5.12
C PRO A 477 -23.44 -4.24 4.76
N PHE A 478 -22.99 -4.34 3.51
CA PHE A 478 -21.76 -3.65 3.07
C PHE A 478 -21.83 -2.13 3.30
N THR A 479 -23.04 -1.57 3.25
CA THR A 479 -23.32 -0.16 3.52
C THR A 479 -23.02 0.29 4.95
N THR A 480 -22.76 -0.61 5.89
CA THR A 480 -22.34 -0.25 7.26
C THR A 480 -20.83 -0.24 7.44
N LEU A 481 -20.04 -0.59 6.42
CA LEU A 481 -18.58 -0.72 6.51
C LEU A 481 -17.81 0.54 6.10
N SER A 482 -18.48 1.52 5.50
CA SER A 482 -17.91 2.83 5.10
C SER A 482 -18.98 3.91 5.09
N VAL A 483 -18.56 5.18 5.00
CA VAL A 483 -19.44 6.35 4.88
C VAL A 483 -20.33 6.26 3.64
N THR A 484 -19.75 5.90 2.50
CA THR A 484 -20.48 5.82 1.22
C THR A 484 -21.20 4.49 1.03
N GLY A 485 -20.73 3.42 1.67
CA GLY A 485 -21.25 2.08 1.47
C GLY A 485 -21.05 1.55 0.04
N GLY A 486 -20.03 2.05 -0.66
CA GLY A 486 -19.82 1.77 -2.07
C GLY A 486 -18.35 1.61 -2.46
N VAL A 487 -18.16 1.18 -3.70
CA VAL A 487 -16.83 1.03 -4.32
C VAL A 487 -16.61 2.18 -5.29
N VAL A 488 -15.40 2.75 -5.34
CA VAL A 488 -15.04 3.84 -6.26
C VAL A 488 -15.38 3.48 -7.71
N ASN A 489 -15.92 4.45 -8.47
CA ASN A 489 -16.27 4.28 -9.87
C ASN A 489 -15.74 5.45 -10.71
N ALA A 490 -14.77 5.17 -11.56
CA ALA A 490 -14.09 6.16 -12.38
C ALA A 490 -15.02 6.77 -13.44
N ALA A 491 -15.89 5.96 -14.06
CA ALA A 491 -16.80 6.44 -15.09
C ALA A 491 -17.86 7.39 -14.51
N ALA A 492 -18.43 7.05 -13.36
CA ALA A 492 -19.37 7.89 -12.64
C ALA A 492 -18.70 9.19 -12.14
N ALA A 493 -17.46 9.10 -11.64
CA ALA A 493 -16.67 10.25 -11.21
C ALA A 493 -16.44 11.24 -12.37
N VAL A 494 -15.98 10.75 -13.53
CA VAL A 494 -15.79 11.56 -14.74
C VAL A 494 -17.10 12.22 -15.20
N GLN A 495 -18.21 11.48 -15.17
CA GLN A 495 -19.52 12.03 -15.55
C GLN A 495 -20.00 13.13 -14.60
N LEU A 496 -19.78 12.97 -13.29
CA LEU A 496 -20.15 13.96 -12.29
C LEU A 496 -19.22 15.18 -12.33
N ALA A 497 -17.92 14.97 -12.53
CA ALA A 497 -16.94 16.03 -12.72
C ALA A 497 -17.29 16.92 -13.93
N ALA A 498 -17.69 16.33 -15.06
CA ALA A 498 -18.16 17.07 -16.22
C ALA A 498 -19.40 17.93 -15.94
N GLN A 499 -20.33 17.42 -15.13
CA GLN A 499 -21.52 18.18 -14.73
C GLN A 499 -21.17 19.37 -13.83
N ARG A 500 -20.25 19.20 -12.88
CA ARG A 500 -19.85 20.26 -11.92
C ARG A 500 -18.97 21.33 -12.56
N SER A 501 -18.08 20.94 -13.47
CA SER A 501 -17.25 21.87 -14.26
C SER A 501 -18.03 22.65 -15.31
N GLY A 502 -19.20 22.15 -15.74
CA GLY A 502 -19.91 22.67 -16.91
C GLY A 502 -19.25 22.30 -18.24
N ALA A 503 -18.36 21.32 -18.25
CA ALA A 503 -17.71 20.83 -19.46
C ALA A 503 -18.70 20.04 -20.36
N SER A 504 -18.59 20.24 -21.68
CA SER A 504 -19.39 19.48 -22.66
C SER A 504 -18.75 18.11 -22.91
N MET A 505 -19.48 17.04 -22.58
CA MET A 505 -19.05 15.67 -22.88
C MET A 505 -19.37 15.27 -24.33
N PRO A 506 -18.56 14.41 -24.99
CA PRO A 506 -18.92 13.84 -26.28
C PRO A 506 -20.26 13.10 -26.18
N ALA A 507 -21.09 13.22 -27.20
CA ALA A 507 -22.37 12.52 -27.25
C ALA A 507 -22.13 11.01 -27.20
N ARG A 508 -22.78 10.29 -26.27
CA ARG A 508 -22.78 8.81 -26.24
C ARG A 508 -23.06 8.32 -27.66
N ARG A 509 -22.12 7.60 -28.26
CA ARG A 509 -22.42 6.83 -29.47
C ARG A 509 -23.39 5.74 -29.02
N SER A 510 -24.64 5.85 -29.46
CA SER A 510 -25.59 4.75 -29.35
C SER A 510 -25.04 3.59 -30.17
N GLU A 511 -24.62 2.51 -29.51
CA GLU A 511 -24.39 1.23 -30.16
C GLU A 511 -25.70 0.62 -30.65
#